data_AF-A0A919Z9Y8-F1
#
_entry.id   AF-A0A919Z9Y8-F1
#
_cell.length_a   1.000
_cell.length_b   1.000
_cell.length_c   1.000
_cell.angle_alpha   90.00
_cell.angle_beta   90.00
_cell.angle_gamma   90.00
#
_symmetry.space_group_name_H-M   'P 1'
#
loop_
_entity.id
_entity.type
_entity.pdbx_description
1 polymer ?
#
loop_
_entity_poly.entity_id
_entity_poly.type
_entity_poly.pdbx_seq_one_letter_code
_entity_poly.pdbx_strand_id
1 'polypeptide(L)' 'MLADIERKVLRILYNYMANRGRYPSIDELMIKTGRTRKDLYDALSTLTDHEYSIEKVWNGYL' A
#
# COMPACT_ATOMS: atom_id res chain seq x y z
N MET A 1 -8.66 9.19 10.83
CA MET A 1 -9.29 7.85 10.85
C MET A 1 -9.20 7.28 9.45
N LEU A 2 -8.70 6.06 9.27
CA LEU A 2 -8.44 5.52 7.93
C LEU A 2 -9.76 5.27 7.15
N ALA A 3 -9.82 5.78 5.93
CA ALA A 3 -10.82 5.50 4.93
C ALA A 3 -10.78 4.02 4.49
N ASP A 4 -11.88 3.57 3.85
CA ASP A 4 -12.00 2.18 3.42
C ASP A 4 -10.89 1.76 2.44
N ILE A 5 -10.42 2.70 1.60
CA ILE A 5 -9.33 2.45 0.67
C ILE A 5 -8.00 2.22 1.40
N GLU A 6 -7.65 3.07 2.36
CA GLU A 6 -6.42 2.95 3.13
C GLU A 6 -6.40 1.64 3.93
N ARG A 7 -7.51 1.29 4.59
CA ARG A 7 -7.67 0.00 5.29
C ARG A 7 -7.51 -1.19 4.34
N LYS A 8 -8.07 -1.09 3.13
CA LYS A 8 -7.94 -2.15 2.12
C LYS A 8 -6.50 -2.28 1.63
N VAL A 9 -5.82 -1.17 1.33
CA VAL A 9 -4.41 -1.15 0.91
C VAL A 9 -3.55 -1.76 2.01
N LEU A 10 -3.68 -1.30 3.26
CA LEU A 10 -2.94 -1.80 4.41
C LEU A 10 -3.10 -3.31 4.58
N ARG A 11 -4.34 -3.82 4.51
CA ARG A 11 -4.62 -5.27 4.57
C ARG A 11 -3.90 -6.04 3.45
N ILE A 12 -3.89 -5.51 2.23
CA ILE A 12 -3.20 -6.16 1.11
C ILE A 12 -1.69 -6.18 1.36
N LEU A 13 -1.10 -5.08 1.84
CA LEU A 13 0.33 -5.01 2.17
C LEU A 13 0.72 -6.09 3.19
N TYR A 14 0.01 -6.17 4.31
CA TYR A 14 0.28 -7.18 5.35
C TYR A 14 0.08 -8.61 4.84
N ASN A 15 -0.98 -8.86 4.07
CA ASN A 15 -1.23 -10.18 3.50
C ASN A 15 -0.13 -10.60 2.51
N TYR A 16 0.39 -9.67 1.71
CA TYR A 16 1.50 -9.94 0.79
C TYR A 16 2.78 -10.24 1.56
N MET A 17 3.10 -9.46 2.59
CA MET A 17 4.27 -9.71 3.41
C MET A 17 4.19 -11.07 4.11
N ALA A 18 3.06 -11.38 4.74
CA ALA A 18 2.86 -12.64 5.46
C ALA A 18 2.86 -13.88 4.55
N ASN A 19 2.28 -13.80 3.34
CA ASN A 19 2.13 -14.95 2.46
C ASN A 19 3.24 -15.09 1.42
N ARG A 20 3.93 -14.00 1.06
CA ARG A 20 4.89 -13.96 -0.04
C ARG A 20 6.26 -13.43 0.34
N GLY A 21 6.45 -12.92 1.57
CA GLY A 21 7.72 -12.35 2.02
C GLY A 21 8.14 -11.09 1.26
N ARG A 22 7.23 -10.47 0.51
CA ARG A 22 7.45 -9.22 -0.23
C ARG A 22 6.20 -8.36 -0.25
N TYR A 23 6.38 -7.08 -0.52
CA TYR A 23 5.26 -6.17 -0.76
C TYR A 23 4.70 -6.32 -2.17
N PRO A 24 3.42 -5.96 -2.38
CA PRO A 24 2.82 -5.95 -3.71
C PRO A 24 3.39 -4.80 -4.54
N SER A 25 3.45 -4.99 -5.86
CA SER A 25 3.68 -3.87 -6.79
C SER A 25 2.47 -2.94 -6.88
N ILE A 26 2.64 -1.74 -7.43
CA ILE A 26 1.50 -0.86 -7.74
C ILE A 26 0.47 -1.56 -8.64
N ASP A 27 0.90 -2.31 -9.66
CA ASP A 27 -0.04 -2.98 -10.56
C ASP A 27 -0.82 -4.10 -9.85
N GLU A 28 -0.17 -4.85 -8.94
CA GLU A 28 -0.85 -5.82 -8.08
C GLU A 28 -1.87 -5.15 -7.15
N LEU A 29 -1.53 -3.97 -6.60
CA LEU A 29 -2.46 -3.17 -5.82
C LEU A 29 -3.63 -2.68 -6.68
N MET A 30 -3.39 -2.21 -7.91
CA MET A 30 -4.45 -1.76 -8.83
C MET A 30 -5.43 -2.90 -9.12
N ILE A 31 -4.93 -4.09 -9.44
CA ILE A 31 -5.75 -5.29 -9.69
C ILE A 31 -6.57 -5.67 -8.44
N LYS A 32 -5.96 -5.67 -7.26
CA LYS A 32 -6.64 -6.10 -6.01
C LYS A 32 -7.59 -5.05 -5.44
N THR A 33 -7.34 -3.78 -5.70
CA THR A 33 -8.16 -2.68 -5.20
C THR A 33 -9.25 -2.27 -6.16
N GLY A 34 -9.05 -2.44 -7.47
CA GLY A 34 -9.90 -1.87 -8.52
C GLY A 34 -9.79 -0.35 -8.58
N ARG A 35 -8.62 0.19 -8.26
CA ARG A 35 -8.35 1.63 -8.18
C ARG A 35 -7.25 2.04 -9.12
N THR A 36 -7.24 3.33 -9.46
CA THR A 36 -6.20 3.89 -10.31
C THR A 36 -4.90 4.00 -9.53
N ARG A 37 -3.81 4.14 -10.28
CA ARG A 37 -2.48 4.42 -9.71
C ARG A 37 -2.49 5.67 -8.82
N LYS A 38 -3.22 6.72 -9.22
CA LYS A 38 -3.34 7.96 -8.46
C LYS A 38 -4.01 7.72 -7.11
N ASP A 39 -5.18 7.08 -7.10
CA ASP A 39 -5.91 6.78 -5.85
C ASP A 39 -5.07 5.97 -4.86
N LEU A 40 -4.22 5.08 -5.38
CA LEU A 40 -3.32 4.26 -4.56
C LEU A 40 -2.16 5.08 -3.99
N TYR A 41 -1.57 5.99 -4.77
CA TYR A 41 -0.54 6.89 -4.24
C TYR A 41 -1.09 7.83 -3.18
N ASP A 42 -2.29 8.38 -3.39
CA ASP A 42 -2.95 9.22 -2.40
C ASP A 42 -3.19 8.42 -1.10
N ALA A 43 -3.71 7.19 -1.21
CA ALA A 43 -3.91 6.32 -0.05
C ALA A 43 -2.61 5.91 0.65
N LEU A 44 -1.53 5.63 -0.11
CA LEU A 44 -0.22 5.31 0.45
C LEU A 44 0.43 6.52 1.13
N SER A 45 0.25 7.72 0.56
CA SER A 45 0.69 8.98 1.17
C SER A 45 0.02 9.17 2.53
N THR A 46 -1.32 9.06 2.57
CA THR A 46 -2.08 9.13 3.83
C THR A 46 -1.60 8.11 4.86
N LEU A 47 -1.31 6.87 4.44
CA LEU A 47 -0.78 5.85 5.34
C LEU A 47 0.62 6.22 5.89
N THR A 48 1.48 6.80 5.05
CA THR A 48 2.84 7.22 5.45
C THR A 48 2.79 8.39 6.44
N ASP A 49 1.91 9.36 6.20
CA ASP A 49 1.68 10.51 7.09
C ASP A 49 1.11 10.10 8.46
N HIS A 50 0.42 8.95 8.52
CA HIS A 50 -0.15 8.37 9.74
C HIS A 50 0.81 7.44 10.51
N GLU A 51 2.13 7.53 10.29
CA GLU A 51 3.18 6.73 10.94
C GLU A 51 3.10 5.20 10.68
N TYR A 52 2.33 4.75 9.67
CA TYR A 52 2.56 3.41 9.14
C TYR A 52 3.89 3.47 8.41
N SER A 53 4.96 3.06 9.07
CA SER A 53 6.36 3.13 8.63
C SER A 53 6.61 2.22 7.41
N ILE A 54 6.07 2.61 6.26
CA ILE A 54 6.29 2.01 4.94
C ILE A 54 7.62 2.53 4.35
N GLU A 55 8.26 3.52 4.98
CA GLU A 55 9.54 4.11 4.58
C GLU A 55 10.68 3.09 4.38
N LYS A 56 10.71 1.97 5.10
CA LYS A 56 11.75 0.93 4.90
C LYS A 56 11.49 0.00 3.71
N VAL A 57 10.34 0.13 3.05
CA VAL A 57 9.85 -0.81 2.02
C VAL A 57 10.12 -0.31 0.60
N TRP A 58 10.21 1.01 0.41
CA TRP A 58 10.31 1.65 -0.90
C TRP A 58 11.64 2.40 -1.14
N ASN A 59 12.61 2.29 -0.23
CA ASN A 59 13.97 2.83 -0.38
C ASN A 59 14.85 1.99 -1.36
N GLY A 60 14.30 1.69 -2.54
CA GLY A 60 15.01 1.04 -3.64
C GLY A 60 14.60 1.56 -5.02
N TYR A 61 13.80 2.63 -5.10
CA TYR A 61 13.32 3.23 -6.35
C TYR A 61 13.36 4.77 -6.33
N LEU A 62 14.26 5.35 -5.54
CA LEU A 62 14.72 6.74 -5.70
C LEU A 62 16.25 6.73 -5.86
#